data_AF-I4G1V8-F1
#
_entry.id   AF-I4G1V8-F1
#
_cell.length_a   1.000
_cell.length_b   1.000
_cell.length_c   1.000
_cell.angle_alpha   90.00
_cell.angle_beta   90.00
_cell.angle_gamma   90.00
#
_symmetry.space_group_name_H-M   'P 1'
#
loop_
_entity.id
_entity.type
_entity.pdbx_description
1 polymer ?
#
loop_
_entity_poly.entity_id
_entity_poly.type
_entity_poly.pdbx_seq_one_letter_code
_entity_poly.pdbx_strand_id
1 'polypeptide(L)' 'MILTDIQAYLAKNQKASLADLSTHFRMSADALSPMLDRLLKKGRIRLISLEKCGGCSRCSPESMVFYEWIEGNSTGTNR' A
#
# COMPACT_ATOMS: atom_id res chain seq x y z
N MET A 1 -1.92 18.04 4.41
CA MET A 1 -0.85 17.84 3.39
C MET A 1 -1.00 16.42 2.88
N ILE A 2 -0.78 16.21 1.58
CA ILE A 2 -1.02 14.93 0.86
C ILE A 2 -0.52 13.66 1.59
N LEU A 3 0.62 13.75 2.30
CA LEU A 3 1.20 12.62 3.03
C LEU A 3 0.34 12.19 4.23
N THR A 4 -0.35 13.14 4.88
CA THR A 4 -1.32 12.87 5.96
C THR A 4 -2.59 12.22 5.39
N ASP A 5 -3.05 12.69 4.23
CA ASP A 5 -4.20 12.11 3.54
C ASP A 5 -3.96 10.65 3.12
N ILE A 6 -2.77 10.34 2.59
CA ILE A 6 -2.36 8.96 2.25
C ILE A 6 -2.36 8.08 3.50
N GLN A 7 -1.83 8.57 4.62
CA GLN A 7 -1.83 7.83 5.89
C GLN A 7 -3.25 7.61 6.40
N ALA A 8 -4.10 8.64 6.39
CA ALA A 8 -5.49 8.52 6.81
C ALA A 8 -6.27 7.54 5.92
N TYR A 9 -6.00 7.54 4.61
CA TYR A 9 -6.58 6.60 3.67
C TYR A 9 -6.14 5.17 3.95
N LEU A 10 -4.84 4.93 4.14
CA LEU A 10 -4.31 3.60 4.47
C LEU A 10 -4.79 3.11 5.84
N ALA A 11 -4.85 3.98 6.84
CA ALA A 11 -5.38 3.66 8.15
C ALA A 11 -6.89 3.31 8.09
N LYS A 12 -7.67 4.05 7.30
CA LYS A 12 -9.11 3.79 7.12
C LYS A 12 -9.39 2.50 6.33
N ASN A 13 -8.66 2.26 5.25
CA ASN A 13 -8.86 1.09 4.39
C ASN A 13 -8.12 -0.15 4.91
N GLN A 14 -7.20 0.01 5.88
CA GLN A 14 -6.23 -0.97 6.40
C GLN A 14 -5.23 -1.48 5.35
N LYS A 15 -5.65 -1.64 4.10
CA LYS A 15 -4.81 -2.04 2.96
C LYS A 15 -5.27 -1.33 1.68
N ALA A 16 -4.33 -0.95 0.83
CA ALA A 16 -4.62 -0.42 -0.51
C ALA A 16 -3.53 -0.81 -1.50
N SER A 17 -3.88 -0.97 -2.78
CA SER A 17 -2.89 -1.22 -3.83
C SER A 17 -2.27 0.08 -4.32
N LEU A 18 -1.06 -0.01 -4.90
CA LEU A 18 -0.40 1.14 -5.52
C LEU A 18 -1.27 1.77 -6.61
N ALA A 19 -1.95 0.94 -7.41
CA ALA A 19 -2.86 1.38 -8.46
C ALA A 19 -4.09 2.12 -7.92
N ASP A 20 -4.67 1.64 -6.80
CA ASP A 20 -5.80 2.27 -6.14
C ASP A 20 -5.43 3.65 -5.59
N LEU A 21 -4.28 3.73 -4.90
CA LEU A 21 -3.72 5.01 -4.43
C LEU A 21 -3.46 5.96 -5.61
N SER A 22 -2.87 5.46 -6.70
CA SER A 22 -2.58 6.27 -7.89
C SER A 22 -3.86 6.84 -8.50
N THR A 23 -4.92 6.04 -8.57
CA THR A 23 -6.23 6.45 -9.11
C THR A 23 -6.96 7.40 -8.18
N HIS A 24 -6.97 7.12 -6.87
CA HIS A 24 -7.68 7.91 -5.87
C HIS A 24 -7.04 9.30 -5.68
N PHE A 25 -5.71 9.36 -5.57
CA PHE A 25 -4.97 10.61 -5.40
C PHE A 25 -4.63 11.29 -6.74
N ARG A 26 -4.93 10.66 -7.88
CA ARG A 26 -4.55 11.10 -9.23
C ARG A 26 -3.06 11.40 -9.33
N MET A 27 -2.24 10.55 -8.73
CA MET A 27 -0.78 10.67 -8.72
C MET A 27 -0.16 9.44 -9.37
N SER A 28 0.98 9.63 -10.03
CA SER A 28 1.73 8.51 -10.58
C SER A 28 2.40 7.70 -9.47
N ALA A 29 2.57 6.39 -9.71
CA ALA A 29 3.31 5.49 -8.83
C ALA A 29 4.71 6.00 -8.46
N ASP A 30 5.38 6.71 -9.38
CA ASP A 30 6.68 7.33 -9.16
C ASP A 30 6.64 8.48 -8.13
N ALA A 31 5.55 9.25 -8.11
CA ALA A 31 5.35 10.32 -7.13
C ALA A 31 4.92 9.78 -5.75
N LEU A 32 4.15 8.68 -5.74
CA LEU A 32 3.71 8.03 -4.50
C LEU A 32 4.82 7.17 -3.87
N SER A 33 5.67 6.54 -4.67
CA SER A 33 6.82 5.73 -4.21
C SER A 33 7.64 6.39 -3.10
N PRO A 34 8.19 7.61 -3.27
CA PRO A 34 9.00 8.25 -2.23
C PRO A 34 8.18 8.70 -1.01
N MET A 35 6.85 8.83 -1.14
CA MET A 35 5.98 9.11 0.01
C MET A 35 5.71 7.85 0.82
N LEU A 36 5.41 6.74 0.15
CA LEU A 36 5.19 5.43 0.76
C LEU A 36 6.48 4.87 1.36
N ASP A 37 7.62 5.03 0.70
CA ASP A 37 8.95 4.64 1.21
C ASP A 37 9.26 5.33 2.54
N ARG A 38 8.91 6.61 2.69
CA ARG A 38 9.05 7.34 3.96
C ARG A 38 8.21 6.72 5.08
N LEU A 39 7.02 6.22 4.77
CA LEU A 39 6.15 5.55 5.73
C LEU A 39 6.64 4.14 6.07
N LEU A 40 7.16 3.42 5.09
CA LEU A 40 7.84 2.13 5.25
C LEU A 40 9.06 2.26 6.17
N LYS A 41 9.93 3.24 5.92
CA LYS A 41 11.10 3.53 6.76
C LYS A 41 10.73 3.92 8.18
N LYS A 42 9.57 4.57 8.38
CA LYS A 42 9.02 4.85 9.71
C LYS A 42 8.38 3.63 10.38
N GLY A 43 8.18 2.53 9.67
CA GLY A 43 7.46 1.37 10.19
C GLY A 43 5.96 1.62 10.36
N ARG A 44 5.37 2.53 9.58
CA ARG A 44 3.93 2.84 9.62
C ARG A 44 3.10 1.94 8.73
N ILE A 45 3.69 1.52 7.63
CA ILE A 45 3.05 0.68 6.61
C ILE A 45 4.00 -0.45 6.23
N ARG A 46 3.45 -1.53 5.71
CA ARG A 46 4.17 -2.68 5.19
C ARG A 46 3.85 -2.90 3.71
N LEU A 47 4.90 -3.12 2.92
CA LEU A 47 4.76 -3.54 1.52
C LEU A 47 4.43 -5.04 1.49
N ILE A 48 3.34 -5.39 0.82
CA ILE A 48 2.92 -6.75 0.53
C ILE A 48 2.97 -6.90 -0.98
N SER A 49 3.94 -7.68 -1.46
CA SER A 49 3.99 -8.10 -2.85
C SER A 49 3.39 -9.49 -2.94
N LEU A 50 2.29 -9.66 -3.68
CA LEU A 50 1.82 -11.01 -3.98
C LEU A 50 2.81 -11.66 -4.94
N GLU A 51 3.53 -12.67 -4.47
CA GLU A 51 4.39 -13.49 -5.31
C GLU A 51 3.53 -14.29 -6.29
N LYS A 52 3.58 -13.85 -7.55
CA LYS A 52 3.18 -14.51 -8.80
C LYS A 52 2.18 -15.66 -8.67
N CYS A 53 0.95 -15.43 -9.13
CA CYS A 53 0.15 -16.50 -9.72
C CYS A 53 1.03 -17.26 -10.74
N GLY A 54 1.34 -18.53 -10.46
CA GLY A 54 2.25 -19.39 -11.25
C GLY A 54 1.79 -19.75 -12.66
N GLY A 55 1.12 -18.84 -13.38
CA GLY A 55 0.64 -19.07 -14.75
C GLY A 55 -0.25 -17.97 -15.34
N CYS A 56 -0.35 -16.77 -14.75
CA CYS A 56 -1.22 -15.71 -15.27
C CYS A 56 -0.41 -14.66 -16.06
N SER A 57 -0.42 -14.75 -17.39
CA SER A 57 0.17 -13.76 -18.32
C SER A 57 -0.63 -12.45 -18.44
N ARG A 58 -1.56 -12.18 -17.52
CA ARG A 58 -2.52 -11.05 -17.63
C ARG A 58 -2.51 -10.08 -16.45
N CYS A 59 -1.75 -10.38 -15.39
CA CYS A 59 -1.72 -9.51 -14.22
C CYS A 59 -0.66 -8.43 -14.38
N SER A 60 -1.08 -7.18 -14.28
CA SER A 60 -0.16 -6.04 -14.25
C SER A 60 0.60 -6.03 -12.91
N PRO A 61 1.93 -5.90 -12.92
CA PRO A 61 2.77 -5.97 -11.72
C PRO A 61 2.42 -4.88 -10.69
N GLU A 62 1.96 -3.72 -11.14
CA GLU A 62 1.54 -2.61 -10.27
C GLU A 62 0.27 -2.90 -9.46
N SER A 63 -0.59 -3.79 -9.95
CA SER A 63 -1.79 -4.22 -9.22
C SER A 63 -1.50 -5.34 -8.20
N MET A 64 -0.29 -5.89 -8.23
CA MET A 64 0.16 -6.95 -7.32
C MET A 64 0.92 -6.40 -6.10
N VAL A 65 1.10 -5.08 -6.06
CA VAL A 65 1.76 -4.36 -4.98
C VAL A 65 0.71 -3.72 -4.09
N PHE A 66 0.66 -4.17 -2.85
CA PHE A 66 -0.24 -3.68 -1.81
C PHE A 66 0.55 -3.08 -0.66
N TYR A 67 -0.02 -2.05 -0.05
CA TYR A 67 0.48 -1.41 1.15
C TYR A 67 -0.54 -1.62 2.26
N GLU A 68 -0.09 -2.20 3.37
CA GLU A 68 -0.89 -2.45 4.55
C GLU A 68 -0.47 -1.51 5.68
N TRP A 69 -1.45 -0.98 6.41
CA TRP A 69 -1.23 -0.13 7.56
C TRP A 69 -0.91 -0.96 8.80
N ILE A 70 0.22 -0.70 9.46
CA ILE A 70 0.68 -1.46 10.63
C ILE A 70 0.68 -0.64 11.93
N GLU A 71 0.67 0.71 11.86
CA GLU A 71 0.66 1.58 13.05
C GLU A 71 -0.75 1.63 13.68
N GLY A 72 -1.06 0.69 14.57
CA GLY A 72 -2.35 0.65 15.28
C GLY A 72 -3.17 -0.62 15.03
N ASN A 73 -2.70 -1.54 14.18
CA ASN A 73 -3.23 -2.90 14.12
C ASN A 73 -2.63 -3.76 15.27
N SER A 74 -2.84 -3.32 16.51
CA SER A 74 -2.71 -4.16 17.69
C SER A 74 -3.99 -4.98 17.85
N THR A 75 -4.31 -5.83 16.86
CA THR A 75 -5.39 -6.80 16.99
C THR A 75 -4.84 -8.17 16.69
N GLY A 76 -4.73 -8.95 17.76
CA GLY A 76 -4.13 -10.27 17.77
C GLY A 76 -4.76 -11.19 16.74
N THR A 77 -3.92 -11.83 15.94
CA THR A 77 -4.27 -13.09 15.31
C THR A 77 -4.14 -14.18 16.37
N ASN A 78 -5.22 -14.37 17.13
CA ASN A 78 -5.44 -15.64 17.82
C ASN A 78 -5.91 -16.63 16.75
N ARG A 79 -4.99 -17.45 16.24
CA ARG A 79 -5.33 -18.69 15.55
C ARG A 79 -4.28 -19.74 15.85
#